data_AF-A0A3M1W8R3-F1
#
_entry.id   AF-A0A3M1W8R3-F1
#
_cell.length_a   1.000
_cell.length_b   1.000
_cell.length_c   1.000
_cell.angle_alpha   90.00
_cell.angle_beta   90.00
_cell.angle_gamma   90.00
#
_symmetry.space_group_name_H-M   'P 1'
#
loop_
_entity.id
_entity.type
_entity.pdbx_description
1 polymer ?
#
loop_
_entity_poly.entity_id
_entity_poly.type
_entity_poly.pdbx_seq_one_letter_code
_entity_poly.pdbx_strand_id
1 'polypeptide(L)'
;MKQGGVAAEDETWVELALTIFATHSMNRFADGLGIGPDFRAGGEPSTPYLTPVVESQADEAVGRVYRDIKAFYELDRVPGVYQVMARNPAYLADMWTFNKLVFQPGRLSRRDKELVALAVSAAAHSPYGIDFHVREVRRLGADDRAIYEVMAIVHHFSGLTAFAECLQLEPDMLPRQL
;
A
#
# COMPACT_ATOMS: atom_id res chain seq x y z
N MET A 1 37.72 -12.77 -3.97
CA MET A 1 36.30 -12.53 -3.63
C MET A 1 35.95 -11.11 -4.00
N LYS A 2 35.29 -10.88 -5.13
CA LYS A 2 34.63 -9.59 -5.41
C LYS A 2 33.34 -9.59 -4.60
N GLN A 3 33.17 -8.60 -3.72
CA GLN A 3 31.86 -8.34 -3.11
C GLN A 3 30.91 -8.00 -4.27
N GLY A 4 29.98 -8.91 -4.56
CA GLY A 4 28.99 -8.74 -5.60
C GLY A 4 27.96 -7.73 -5.13
N GLY A 5 28.09 -6.47 -5.55
CA GLY A 5 27.01 -5.51 -5.44
C GLY A 5 25.84 -5.96 -6.32
N VAL A 6 24.63 -5.86 -5.78
CA VAL A 6 23.38 -6.00 -6.54
C VAL A 6 23.41 -4.99 -7.68
N ALA A 7 23.08 -5.39 -8.91
CA ALA A 7 23.10 -4.45 -10.03
C ALA A 7 22.04 -3.36 -9.83
N ALA A 8 22.27 -2.15 -10.35
CA ALA A 8 21.34 -1.02 -10.15
C ALA A 8 19.92 -1.28 -10.67
N GLU A 9 19.77 -2.12 -11.72
CA GLU A 9 18.46 -2.57 -12.20
C GLU A 9 17.77 -3.49 -11.19
N ASP A 10 18.52 -4.42 -10.58
CA ASP A 10 18.01 -5.33 -9.55
C ASP A 10 17.53 -4.54 -8.32
N GLU A 11 18.17 -3.42 -7.96
CA GLU A 11 17.71 -2.54 -6.87
C GLU A 11 16.31 -1.97 -7.13
N THR A 12 16.00 -1.61 -8.39
CA THR A 12 14.67 -1.08 -8.76
C THR A 12 13.59 -2.16 -8.64
N TRP A 13 13.89 -3.37 -9.09
CA TRP A 13 12.97 -4.51 -8.97
C TRP A 13 12.74 -4.92 -7.52
N VAL A 14 13.77 -4.84 -6.67
CA VAL A 14 13.64 -5.06 -5.23
C VAL A 14 12.74 -4.00 -4.59
N GLU A 15 12.93 -2.72 -4.88
CA GLU A 15 12.05 -1.65 -4.37
C GLU A 15 10.59 -1.83 -4.82
N LEU A 16 10.37 -2.23 -6.07
CA LEU A 16 9.04 -2.50 -6.59
C LEU A 16 8.39 -3.68 -5.85
N ALA A 17 9.11 -4.79 -5.70
CA ALA A 17 8.61 -5.98 -5.01
C ALA A 17 8.27 -5.69 -3.54
N LEU A 18 9.12 -4.92 -2.84
CA LEU A 18 8.87 -4.50 -1.47
C LEU A 18 7.63 -3.60 -1.37
N THR A 19 7.44 -2.68 -2.33
CA THR A 19 6.26 -1.81 -2.39
C THR A 19 4.98 -2.62 -2.55
N ILE A 20 4.99 -3.60 -3.48
CA ILE A 20 3.85 -4.49 -3.70
C ILE A 20 3.54 -5.30 -2.44
N PHE A 21 4.55 -5.92 -1.83
CA PHE A 21 4.38 -6.75 -0.65
C PHE A 21 3.86 -5.96 0.56
N ALA A 22 4.46 -4.80 0.85
CA ALA A 22 4.05 -3.95 1.96
C ALA A 22 2.62 -3.46 1.79
N THR A 23 2.27 -3.01 0.57
CA THR A 23 0.91 -2.56 0.25
C THR A 23 -0.09 -3.70 0.42
N HIS A 24 0.21 -4.87 -0.14
CA HIS A 24 -0.69 -6.02 -0.02
C HIS A 24 -0.88 -6.44 1.44
N SER A 25 0.20 -6.47 2.24
CA SER A 25 0.14 -6.80 3.66
C SER A 25 -0.73 -5.81 4.45
N MET A 26 -0.55 -4.50 4.24
CA MET A 26 -1.36 -3.45 4.88
C MET A 26 -2.84 -3.55 4.50
N ASN A 27 -3.13 -3.78 3.22
CA ASN A 27 -4.50 -3.95 2.73
C ASN A 27 -5.17 -5.16 3.38
N ARG A 28 -4.49 -6.31 3.43
CA ARG A 28 -5.03 -7.52 4.09
C ARG A 28 -5.28 -7.31 5.57
N PHE A 29 -4.41 -6.58 6.25
CA PHE A 29 -4.61 -6.25 7.66
C PHE A 29 -5.85 -5.36 7.85
N ALA A 30 -5.99 -4.31 7.03
CA ALA A 30 -7.12 -3.40 7.10
C ALA A 30 -8.45 -4.10 6.76
N ASP A 31 -8.52 -4.75 5.60
CA ASP A 31 -9.74 -5.39 5.11
C ASP A 31 -10.15 -6.57 6.00
N GLY A 32 -9.19 -7.38 6.45
CA GLY A 32 -9.43 -8.52 7.35
C GLY A 32 -9.95 -8.11 8.73
N LEU A 33 -9.70 -6.87 9.15
CA LEU A 33 -10.18 -6.32 10.42
C LEU A 33 -11.35 -5.33 10.26
N GLY A 34 -11.90 -5.22 9.05
CA GLY A 34 -13.03 -4.32 8.78
C GLY A 34 -12.70 -2.84 8.96
N ILE A 35 -11.43 -2.45 8.76
CA ILE A 35 -10.98 -1.06 8.78
C ILE A 35 -11.36 -0.43 7.45
N GLY A 36 -12.25 0.55 7.48
CA GLY A 36 -12.73 1.23 6.28
C GLY A 36 -11.96 2.51 5.94
N PRO A 37 -12.33 3.17 4.83
CA PRO A 37 -11.70 4.38 4.31
C PRO A 37 -11.56 5.50 5.35
N ASP A 38 -10.43 6.21 5.30
CA ASP A 38 -10.12 7.34 6.18
C ASP A 38 -10.39 8.72 5.54
N PHE A 39 -10.31 8.84 4.22
CA PHE A 39 -10.28 10.13 3.52
C PHE A 39 -11.50 10.38 2.64
N ARG A 40 -12.22 9.34 2.23
CA ARG A 40 -13.41 9.47 1.38
C ARG A 40 -14.53 10.18 2.12
N ALA A 41 -14.88 11.38 1.66
CA ALA A 41 -16.02 12.14 2.18
C ALA A 41 -17.33 11.34 2.01
N GLY A 42 -18.16 11.34 3.05
CA GLY A 42 -19.46 10.66 3.06
C GLY A 42 -19.40 9.13 3.07
N GLY A 43 -18.23 8.53 3.34
CA GLY A 43 -18.17 7.12 3.69
C GLY A 43 -18.90 6.84 5.02
N GLU A 44 -19.60 5.72 5.11
CA GLU A 44 -20.10 5.28 6.42
C GLU A 44 -18.91 5.03 7.35
N PRO A 45 -18.99 5.45 8.63
CA PRO A 45 -17.97 5.12 9.61
C PRO A 45 -17.83 3.59 9.70
N SER A 46 -16.70 3.05 9.27
CA SER A 46 -16.40 1.65 9.53
C SER A 46 -16.11 1.46 11.02
N THR A 47 -16.68 0.43 11.62
CA THR A 47 -16.31 0.00 12.96
C THR A 47 -15.41 -1.23 12.84
N PRO A 48 -14.09 -1.12 13.05
CA PRO A 48 -13.19 -2.26 12.97
C PRO A 48 -13.56 -3.34 14.00
N TYR A 49 -13.22 -4.60 13.71
CA TYR A 49 -13.43 -5.71 14.65
C TYR A 49 -12.58 -5.58 15.93
N LEU A 50 -11.49 -4.83 15.87
CA LEU A 50 -10.65 -4.50 17.02
C LEU A 50 -10.80 -3.03 17.37
N THR A 51 -11.10 -2.75 18.64
CA THR A 51 -11.20 -1.38 19.15
C THR A 51 -9.85 -0.66 18.97
N PRO A 52 -9.79 0.45 18.21
CA PRO A 52 -8.56 1.21 18.00
C PRO A 52 -8.03 1.82 19.31
N VAL A 53 -6.70 1.99 19.41
CA VAL A 53 -6.10 2.86 20.43
C VAL A 53 -6.06 4.27 19.85
N VAL A 54 -6.95 5.15 20.30
CA VAL A 54 -7.00 6.52 19.79
C VAL A 54 -5.84 7.36 20.35
N GLU A 55 -5.50 8.46 19.69
CA GLU A 55 -4.34 9.29 20.05
C GLU A 55 -4.33 9.77 21.52
N SER A 56 -5.50 10.04 22.10
CA SER A 56 -5.62 10.44 23.52
C SER A 56 -5.39 9.31 24.52
N GLN A 57 -5.42 8.05 24.07
CA GLN A 57 -5.18 6.84 24.87
C GLN A 57 -3.79 6.26 24.66
N ALA A 58 -3.00 6.82 23.72
CA ALA A 58 -1.66 6.34 23.41
C ALA A 58 -0.69 6.60 24.56
N ASP A 59 0.08 5.57 24.93
CA ASP A 59 1.23 5.75 25.82
C ASP A 59 2.37 6.49 25.11
N GLU A 60 3.48 6.72 25.81
CA GLU A 60 4.61 7.47 25.25
C GLU A 60 5.24 6.77 24.03
N ALA A 61 5.29 5.43 24.02
CA ALA A 61 5.90 4.66 22.95
C ALA A 61 5.04 4.69 21.67
N VAL A 62 3.74 4.42 21.80
CA VAL A 62 2.77 4.53 20.71
C VAL A 62 2.69 5.97 20.22
N GLY A 63 2.65 6.94 21.14
CA GLY A 63 2.58 8.36 20.81
C GLY A 63 3.77 8.86 20.00
N ARG A 64 4.98 8.31 20.20
CA ARG A 64 6.15 8.60 19.35
C ARG A 64 5.94 8.11 17.92
N VAL A 65 5.48 6.87 17.74
CA VAL A 65 5.20 6.31 16.41
C VAL A 65 4.10 7.09 15.70
N TYR A 66 3.04 7.47 16.41
CA TYR A 66 1.94 8.28 15.86
C TYR A 66 2.39 9.64 15.35
N ARG A 67 3.25 10.35 16.11
CA ARG A 67 3.80 11.62 15.66
C ARG A 67 4.62 11.46 14.38
N ASP A 68 5.39 10.40 14.27
CA ASP A 68 6.22 10.10 13.10
C ASP A 68 5.35 9.74 11.88
N ILE A 69 4.29 8.95 12.06
CA ILE A 69 3.29 8.66 11.01
C ILE A 69 2.67 9.94 10.47
N LYS A 70 2.20 10.82 11.37
CA LYS A 70 1.59 12.10 11.00
C LYS A 70 2.56 13.01 10.26
N ALA A 71 3.81 13.07 10.70
CA ALA A 71 4.85 13.86 10.03
C ALA A 71 5.17 13.31 8.64
N PHE A 72 5.33 11.99 8.50
CA PHE A 72 5.71 11.35 7.24
C PHE A 72 4.64 11.46 6.15
N TYR A 73 3.37 11.37 6.53
CA TYR A 73 2.24 11.50 5.61
C TYR A 73 1.62 12.90 5.57
N GLU A 74 2.10 13.86 6.36
CA GLU A 74 1.51 15.20 6.47
C GLU A 74 0.00 15.12 6.78
N LEU A 75 -0.33 14.48 7.91
CA LEU A 75 -1.70 14.23 8.37
C LEU A 75 -1.96 14.89 9.74
N ASP A 76 -3.19 15.37 9.93
CA ASP A 76 -3.62 15.90 11.23
C ASP A 76 -3.99 14.79 12.22
N ARG A 77 -4.45 13.64 11.70
CA ARG A 77 -4.88 12.46 12.45
C ARG A 77 -4.15 11.21 12.00
N VAL A 78 -3.94 10.28 12.93
CA VAL A 78 -3.34 8.97 12.62
C VAL A 78 -4.35 8.10 11.85
N PRO A 79 -3.97 7.47 10.72
CA PRO A 79 -4.83 6.54 10.00
C PRO A 79 -5.31 5.37 10.86
N GLY A 80 -6.54 4.90 10.62
CA GLY A 80 -7.21 3.89 11.44
C GLY A 80 -6.42 2.57 11.55
N VAL A 81 -5.73 2.18 10.48
CA VAL A 81 -4.91 0.96 10.46
C VAL A 81 -3.84 0.96 11.56
N TYR A 82 -3.15 2.08 11.76
CA TYR A 82 -2.11 2.20 12.79
C TYR A 82 -2.71 2.32 14.19
N GLN A 83 -3.91 2.88 14.31
CA GLN A 83 -4.65 2.89 15.58
C GLN A 83 -5.06 1.48 16.03
N VAL A 84 -5.41 0.61 15.09
CA VAL A 84 -5.69 -0.80 15.38
C VAL A 84 -4.41 -1.57 15.70
N MET A 85 -3.33 -1.37 14.94
CA MET A 85 -2.02 -2.01 15.20
C MET A 85 -1.45 -1.66 16.58
N ALA A 86 -1.73 -0.47 17.11
CA ALA A 86 -1.24 0.00 18.40
C ALA A 86 -1.68 -0.84 19.61
N ARG A 87 -2.66 -1.75 19.43
CA ARG A 87 -2.95 -2.81 20.42
C ARG A 87 -1.73 -3.67 20.75
N ASN A 88 -0.77 -3.75 19.83
CA ASN A 88 0.55 -4.33 20.05
C ASN A 88 1.62 -3.26 19.68
N PRO A 89 2.14 -2.50 20.67
CA PRO A 89 3.08 -1.40 20.42
C PRO A 89 4.38 -1.83 19.71
N ALA A 90 4.90 -3.02 20.02
CA ALA A 90 6.08 -3.56 19.35
C ALA A 90 5.81 -3.84 17.87
N TYR A 91 4.69 -4.50 17.58
CA TYR A 91 4.26 -4.76 16.21
C TYR A 91 4.03 -3.47 15.41
N LEU A 92 3.37 -2.46 16.01
CA LEU A 92 3.20 -1.14 15.39
C LEU A 92 4.55 -0.51 15.03
N ALA A 93 5.53 -0.54 15.96
CA ALA A 93 6.84 0.06 15.74
C ALA A 93 7.62 -0.64 14.61
N ASP A 94 7.59 -1.97 14.57
CA ASP A 94 8.26 -2.76 13.53
C ASP A 94 7.60 -2.54 12.16
N MET A 95 6.28 -2.62 12.09
CA MET A 95 5.52 -2.37 10.86
C MET A 95 5.74 -0.94 10.36
N TRP A 96 5.78 0.04 11.26
CA TRP A 96 6.03 1.43 10.87
C TRP A 96 7.44 1.62 10.33
N THR A 97 8.43 1.00 10.96
CA THR A 97 9.83 1.03 10.48
C THR A 97 9.94 0.43 9.08
N PHE A 98 9.30 -0.71 8.84
CA PHE A 98 9.26 -1.33 7.51
C PHE A 98 8.54 -0.44 6.49
N ASN A 99 7.38 0.11 6.84
CA ASN A 99 6.60 0.97 5.95
C ASN A 99 7.39 2.22 5.54
N LYS A 100 8.08 2.88 6.47
CA LYS A 100 8.97 4.00 6.15
C LYS A 100 10.11 3.60 5.22
N LEU A 101 10.74 2.45 5.45
CA LEU A 101 11.80 1.94 4.58
C LEU A 101 11.30 1.75 3.14
N VAL A 102 10.10 1.19 2.99
CA VAL A 102 9.51 0.94 1.67
C VAL A 102 9.16 2.25 0.97
N PHE A 103 8.48 3.16 1.66
CA PHE A 103 7.94 4.39 1.09
C PHE A 103 8.87 5.61 1.22
N GLN A 104 10.11 5.48 1.66
CA GLN A 104 11.08 6.56 1.47
C GLN A 104 11.50 6.62 -0.01
N PRO A 105 11.82 7.81 -0.56
CA PRO A 105 12.35 7.92 -1.92
C PRO A 105 13.64 7.09 -2.09
N GLY A 106 13.73 6.37 -3.20
CA GLY A 106 14.90 5.56 -3.58
C GLY A 106 15.11 5.63 -5.08
N ARG A 107 15.36 4.47 -5.72
CA ARG A 107 15.34 4.35 -7.19
C ARG A 107 13.97 4.66 -7.75
N LEU A 108 12.92 4.23 -7.06
CA LEU A 108 11.56 4.68 -7.32
C LEU A 108 11.28 5.92 -6.48
N SER A 109 10.69 6.93 -7.10
CA SER A 109 10.20 8.10 -6.36
C SER A 109 9.07 7.69 -5.42
N ARG A 110 8.81 8.48 -4.37
CA ARG A 110 7.65 8.25 -3.51
C ARG A 110 6.35 8.21 -4.32
N ARG A 111 6.20 9.12 -5.28
CA ARG A 111 5.03 9.17 -6.16
C ARG A 111 4.85 7.87 -6.94
N ASP A 112 5.91 7.30 -7.51
CA ASP A 112 5.82 6.06 -8.29
C ASP A 112 5.47 4.87 -7.40
N LYS A 113 6.03 4.80 -6.18
CA LYS A 113 5.66 3.76 -5.20
C LYS A 113 4.19 3.84 -4.81
N GLU A 114 3.67 5.05 -4.62
CA GLU A 114 2.25 5.26 -4.29
C GLU A 114 1.32 4.94 -5.48
N LEU A 115 1.75 5.17 -6.73
CA LEU A 115 1.01 4.75 -7.93
C LEU A 115 0.96 3.21 -8.06
N VAL A 116 2.08 2.53 -7.78
CA VAL A 116 2.12 1.06 -7.68
C VAL A 116 1.21 0.57 -6.57
N ALA A 117 1.28 1.20 -5.40
CA ALA A 117 0.45 0.83 -4.26
C ALA A 117 -1.06 1.01 -4.55
N LEU A 118 -1.42 2.07 -5.27
CA LEU A 118 -2.79 2.28 -5.78
C LEU A 118 -3.22 1.13 -6.71
N ALA A 119 -2.37 0.75 -7.67
CA ALA A 119 -2.65 -0.37 -8.58
C ALA A 119 -2.86 -1.69 -7.82
N VAL A 120 -1.98 -2.00 -6.87
CA VAL A 120 -2.07 -3.20 -6.02
C VAL A 120 -3.36 -3.20 -5.19
N SER A 121 -3.73 -2.04 -4.64
CA SER A 121 -4.94 -1.89 -3.83
C SER A 121 -6.21 -2.07 -4.65
N ALA A 122 -6.24 -1.49 -5.85
CA ALA A 122 -7.34 -1.65 -6.80
C ALA A 122 -7.50 -3.10 -7.26
N ALA A 123 -6.39 -3.75 -7.65
CA ALA A 123 -6.39 -5.15 -8.08
C ALA A 123 -6.78 -6.13 -6.94
N ALA A 124 -6.48 -5.77 -5.69
CA ALA A 124 -6.87 -6.55 -4.51
C ALA A 124 -8.27 -6.21 -3.99
N HIS A 125 -9.00 -5.28 -4.64
CA HIS A 125 -10.30 -4.77 -4.20
C HIS A 125 -10.31 -4.24 -2.77
N SER A 126 -9.22 -3.60 -2.32
CA SER A 126 -9.09 -3.05 -0.96
C SER A 126 -9.64 -1.63 -0.88
N PRO A 127 -10.81 -1.39 -0.25
CA PRO A 127 -11.38 -0.04 -0.18
C PRO A 127 -10.51 0.90 0.67
N TYR A 128 -9.91 0.37 1.75
CA TYR A 128 -8.97 1.12 2.59
C TYR A 128 -7.74 1.55 1.78
N GLY A 129 -7.10 0.61 1.09
CA GLY A 129 -5.91 0.88 0.29
C GLY A 129 -6.17 1.87 -0.85
N ILE A 130 -7.28 1.71 -1.58
CA ILE A 130 -7.66 2.63 -2.66
C ILE A 130 -7.81 4.06 -2.11
N ASP A 131 -8.55 4.22 -1.02
CA ASP A 131 -8.77 5.52 -0.41
C ASP A 131 -7.46 6.19 0.05
N PHE A 132 -6.63 5.42 0.76
CA PHE A 132 -5.34 5.89 1.25
C PHE A 132 -4.42 6.32 0.11
N HIS A 133 -4.21 5.45 -0.88
CA HIS A 133 -3.25 5.68 -1.94
C HIS A 133 -3.73 6.73 -2.95
N VAL A 134 -5.04 6.89 -3.19
CA VAL A 134 -5.57 8.02 -3.98
C VAL A 134 -5.24 9.35 -3.31
N ARG A 135 -5.37 9.45 -1.97
CA ARG A 135 -5.00 10.65 -1.23
C ARG A 135 -3.51 10.94 -1.38
N GLU A 136 -2.64 9.94 -1.19
CA GLU A 136 -1.19 10.12 -1.26
C GLU A 136 -0.72 10.54 -2.65
N VAL A 137 -1.15 9.85 -3.71
CA VAL A 137 -0.70 10.22 -5.07
C VAL A 137 -1.13 11.63 -5.45
N ARG A 138 -2.32 12.07 -5.03
CA ARG A 138 -2.79 13.46 -5.24
C ARG A 138 -1.94 14.47 -4.49
N ARG A 139 -1.62 14.20 -3.21
CA ARG A 139 -0.71 15.04 -2.43
C ARG A 139 0.66 15.18 -3.11
N LEU A 140 1.12 14.12 -3.76
CA LEU A 140 2.39 14.07 -4.50
C LEU A 140 2.28 14.60 -5.94
N GLY A 141 1.17 15.24 -6.31
CA GLY A 141 1.00 15.92 -7.59
C GLY A 141 0.55 15.03 -8.75
N ALA A 142 0.02 13.83 -8.48
CA ALA A 142 -0.71 13.09 -9.51
C ALA A 142 -2.04 13.78 -9.82
N ASP A 143 -2.30 13.98 -11.12
CA ASP A 143 -3.58 14.46 -11.61
C ASP A 143 -4.56 13.29 -11.84
N ASP A 144 -5.80 13.63 -12.18
CA ASP A 144 -6.83 12.62 -12.46
C ASP A 144 -6.45 11.74 -13.66
N ARG A 145 -5.65 12.24 -14.60
CA ARG A 145 -5.15 11.46 -15.74
C ARG A 145 -4.23 10.35 -15.29
N ALA A 146 -3.25 10.63 -14.43
CA ALA A 146 -2.34 9.61 -13.90
C ALA A 146 -3.11 8.51 -13.14
N ILE A 147 -4.10 8.90 -12.32
CA ILE A 147 -4.96 7.95 -11.61
C ILE A 147 -5.79 7.12 -12.60
N TYR A 148 -6.38 7.76 -13.62
CA TYR A 148 -7.14 7.07 -14.66
C TYR A 148 -6.29 6.06 -15.43
N GLU A 149 -5.06 6.41 -15.80
CA GLU A 149 -4.13 5.52 -16.51
C GLU A 149 -3.78 4.28 -15.66
N VAL A 150 -3.54 4.45 -14.35
CA VAL A 150 -3.36 3.32 -13.42
C VAL A 150 -4.60 2.43 -13.39
N MET A 151 -5.78 3.02 -13.25
CA MET A 151 -7.03 2.26 -13.19
C MET A 151 -7.37 1.56 -14.51
N ALA A 152 -7.02 2.15 -15.66
CA ALA A 152 -7.19 1.54 -16.97
C ALA A 152 -6.32 0.28 -17.13
N ILE A 153 -5.08 0.29 -16.62
CA ILE A 153 -4.19 -0.88 -16.59
C ILE A 153 -4.80 -1.98 -15.72
N VAL A 154 -5.23 -1.64 -14.51
CA VAL A 154 -5.87 -2.60 -13.59
C VAL A 154 -7.11 -3.22 -14.24
N HIS A 155 -8.01 -2.39 -14.79
CA HIS A 155 -9.20 -2.87 -15.48
C HIS A 155 -8.86 -3.82 -16.64
N HIS A 156 -7.92 -3.43 -17.51
CA HIS A 156 -7.53 -4.24 -18.66
C HIS A 156 -7.02 -5.62 -18.24
N PHE A 157 -6.07 -5.67 -17.30
CA PHE A 157 -5.48 -6.94 -16.88
C PHE A 157 -6.45 -7.79 -16.07
N SER A 158 -7.21 -7.21 -15.12
CA SER A 158 -8.21 -7.96 -14.36
C SER A 158 -9.29 -8.55 -15.27
N GLY A 159 -9.73 -7.82 -16.29
CA GLY A 159 -10.69 -8.33 -17.28
C GLY A 159 -10.10 -9.41 -18.17
N LEU A 160 -8.87 -9.21 -18.66
CA LEU A 160 -8.18 -10.17 -19.53
C LEU A 160 -7.90 -11.49 -18.79
N THR A 161 -7.41 -11.43 -17.55
CA THR A 161 -7.12 -12.64 -16.76
C THR A 161 -8.40 -13.40 -16.45
N ALA A 162 -9.46 -12.71 -16.03
CA ALA A 162 -10.75 -13.35 -15.78
C ALA A 162 -11.35 -14.00 -17.04
N PHE A 163 -11.20 -13.36 -18.20
CA PHE A 163 -11.61 -13.93 -19.49
C PHE A 163 -10.82 -15.19 -19.83
N ALA A 164 -9.49 -15.15 -19.72
CA ALA A 164 -8.62 -16.29 -19.98
C ALA A 164 -8.92 -17.46 -19.04
N GLU A 165 -9.10 -17.19 -17.75
CA GLU A 165 -9.48 -18.19 -16.74
C GLU A 165 -10.85 -18.82 -17.05
N CYS A 166 -11.85 -18.01 -17.41
CA CYS A 166 -13.19 -18.50 -17.73
C CYS A 166 -13.20 -19.44 -18.94
N LEU A 167 -12.34 -19.18 -19.93
CA LEU A 167 -12.21 -19.99 -21.12
C LEU A 167 -11.18 -21.13 -20.98
N GLN A 168 -10.53 -21.26 -19.82
CA GLN A 168 -9.47 -22.23 -19.56
C GLN A 168 -8.37 -22.18 -20.65
N LEU A 169 -7.95 -20.97 -21.02
CA LEU A 169 -6.91 -20.80 -22.02
C LEU A 169 -5.56 -21.27 -21.46
N GLU A 170 -4.89 -22.13 -22.22
CA GLU A 170 -3.53 -22.58 -21.91
C GLU A 170 -2.50 -21.63 -22.53
N PRO A 171 -1.33 -21.43 -21.90
CA PRO A 171 -0.22 -20.68 -22.51
C PRO A 171 0.20 -21.34 -23.83
N ASP A 172 0.06 -20.61 -24.93
CA ASP A 172 0.41 -21.05 -26.28
C ASP A 172 1.79 -20.55 -26.73
N MET A 173 2.37 -19.60 -25.99
CA MET A 173 3.74 -19.12 -26.15
C MET A 173 4.72 -19.99 -25.37
N LEU A 174 5.07 -21.15 -25.95
CA LEU A 174 6.10 -22.03 -25.39
C LEU A 174 7.48 -21.33 -25.39
N PRO A 175 8.31 -21.54 -24.34
CA PRO A 175 9.67 -21.03 -24.35
C PRO A 175 10.39 -21.48 -25.63
N ARG A 176 11.05 -20.54 -26.31
CA ARG A 176 11.97 -20.90 -27.39
C ARG A 176 12.98 -21.88 -26.78
N GLN A 177 13.11 -23.07 -27.37
CA GLN A 177 14.19 -23.98 -26.99
C GLN A 177 15.51 -23.23 -27.23
N LEU A 178 16.18 -22.87 -26.13
CA LEU A 178 17.50 -22.23 -26.13
C LEU A 178 18.59 -23.28 -26.30
#